data_AF-A0A7W1RVS2-F1
#
_entry.id   AF-A0A7W1RVS2-F1
#
_cell.length_a   1.000
_cell.length_b   1.000
_cell.length_c   1.000
_cell.angle_alpha   90.00
_cell.angle_beta   90.00
_cell.angle_gamma   90.00
#
_symmetry.space_group_name_H-M   'P 1'
#
loop_
_entity.id
_entity.type
_entity.pdbx_description
1 polymer ?
#
loop_
_entity_poly.entity_id
_entity_poly.type
_entity_poly.pdbx_seq_one_letter_code
_entity_poly.pdbx_strand_id
1 'polypeptide(L)'
;MSWSGSTVDSSEEREERLAYNEAIFRSLNERIASLEIDFGRNALHDFICECSTPDCFERITLTRVEYELVRNDGTHFLLAHGHEDIEIEQTVTLSKNYIVVAKDGPAGIIALNEDPRA
;
A
#
# COMPACT_ATOMS: atom_id res chain seq x y z
N MET A 1 25.08 34.57 -15.47
CA MET A 1 25.69 33.27 -15.11
C MET A 1 24.71 32.61 -14.15
N SER A 2 23.53 32.17 -14.60
CA SER A 2 23.24 30.98 -15.40
C SER A 2 23.61 29.68 -14.68
N TRP A 3 22.65 29.19 -13.85
CA TRP A 3 22.30 27.80 -13.47
C TRP A 3 23.38 26.92 -12.80
N SER A 4 23.08 25.96 -11.92
CA SER A 4 21.85 25.21 -11.63
C SER A 4 22.00 24.51 -10.26
N GLY A 5 20.96 24.57 -9.43
CA GLY A 5 20.84 23.66 -8.29
C GLY A 5 20.43 22.28 -8.79
N SER A 6 21.31 21.29 -8.66
CA SER A 6 20.95 19.88 -8.80
C SER A 6 20.67 19.33 -7.41
N THR A 7 19.39 19.21 -7.05
CA THR A 7 18.95 18.31 -5.99
C THR A 7 18.87 16.92 -6.59
N VAL A 8 19.95 16.16 -6.48
CA VAL A 8 19.91 14.71 -6.72
C VAL A 8 19.20 14.13 -5.50
N ASP A 9 17.93 13.81 -5.65
CA ASP A 9 17.16 12.98 -4.70
C ASP A 9 17.91 11.64 -4.58
N SER A 10 18.38 11.30 -3.38
CA SER A 10 19.07 10.02 -3.19
C SER A 10 18.05 8.88 -3.36
N SER A 11 18.49 7.68 -3.76
CA SER A 11 17.59 6.53 -3.89
C SER A 11 16.88 6.21 -2.56
N GLU A 12 17.58 6.41 -1.43
CA GLU A 12 17.04 6.22 -0.08
C GLU A 12 15.94 7.25 0.24
N GLU A 13 16.14 8.54 -0.05
CA GLU A 13 15.12 9.58 0.16
C GLU A 13 13.87 9.36 -0.69
N ARG A 14 14.04 8.79 -1.89
CA ARG A 14 12.92 8.38 -2.74
C ARG A 14 12.17 7.20 -2.13
N GLU A 15 12.88 6.15 -1.75
CA GLU A 15 12.28 4.94 -1.14
C GLU A 15 11.53 5.25 0.15
N GLU A 16 12.06 6.13 1.00
CA GLU A 16 11.39 6.58 2.23
C GLU A 16 10.06 7.30 1.92
N ARG A 17 10.03 8.17 0.92
CA ARG A 17 8.79 8.86 0.50
C ARG A 17 7.75 7.88 -0.03
N LEU A 18 8.18 6.90 -0.82
CA LEU A 18 7.30 5.86 -1.34
C LEU A 18 6.68 5.07 -0.18
N ALA A 19 7.51 4.62 0.77
CA ALA A 19 7.04 3.89 1.94
C ALA A 19 6.07 4.71 2.82
N TYR A 20 6.32 6.01 2.97
CA TYR A 20 5.42 6.90 3.72
C TYR A 20 4.05 7.06 3.04
N ASN A 21 4.01 7.18 1.71
CA ASN A 21 2.75 7.25 0.97
C ASN A 21 1.91 5.98 1.17
N GLU A 22 2.56 4.82 1.10
CA GLU A 22 1.90 3.53 1.28
C GLU A 22 1.33 3.38 2.70
N ALA A 23 2.07 3.82 3.73
CA ALA A 23 1.63 3.81 5.11
C ALA A 23 0.38 4.70 5.35
N ILE A 24 0.27 5.83 4.65
CA ILE A 24 -0.92 6.69 4.69
C ILE A 24 -2.15 5.95 4.16
N PHE A 25 -2.05 5.34 2.97
CA PHE A 25 -3.18 4.63 2.37
C PHE A 25 -3.59 3.41 3.18
N ARG A 26 -2.62 2.67 3.72
CA ARG A 26 -2.86 1.60 4.69
C ARG A 26 -3.65 2.10 5.89
N SER A 27 -3.24 3.20 6.50
CA SER A 27 -3.94 3.78 7.66
C SER A 27 -5.39 4.17 7.33
N LEU A 28 -5.65 4.63 6.11
CA LEU A 28 -7.01 4.90 5.63
C LEU A 28 -7.82 3.61 5.50
N ASN A 29 -7.26 2.56 4.92
CA ASN A 29 -7.92 1.27 4.76
C ASN A 29 -8.20 0.57 6.09
N GLU A 30 -7.29 0.64 7.06
CA GLU A 30 -7.54 0.15 8.41
C GLU A 30 -8.76 0.84 9.04
N ARG A 31 -8.89 2.14 8.81
CA ARG A 31 -10.05 2.89 9.28
C ARG A 31 -11.34 2.47 8.57
N ILE A 32 -11.29 2.23 7.26
CA ILE A 32 -12.43 1.67 6.51
C ILE A 32 -12.81 0.29 7.12
N ALA A 33 -11.84 -0.63 7.24
CA ALA A 33 -12.07 -1.97 7.80
C ALA A 33 -12.67 -1.93 9.22
N SER A 34 -12.28 -0.96 10.04
CA SER A 34 -12.79 -0.78 11.41
C SER A 34 -14.26 -0.33 11.45
N LEU A 35 -14.70 0.49 10.49
CA LEU A 35 -16.08 1.00 10.42
C LEU A 35 -17.06 -0.06 9.89
N GLU A 36 -16.55 -1.04 9.13
CA GLU A 36 -17.35 -2.08 8.48
C GLU A 36 -17.64 -3.30 9.37
N ILE A 37 -17.37 -3.21 10.68
CA ILE A 37 -17.75 -4.25 11.66
C ILE A 37 -19.26 -4.55 11.61
N ASP A 38 -20.09 -3.57 11.26
CA ASP A 38 -21.54 -3.63 11.38
C ASP A 38 -22.25 -4.29 10.18
N PHE A 39 -21.58 -4.46 9.03
CA PHE A 39 -22.23 -4.90 7.77
C PHE A 39 -22.02 -6.38 7.40
N GLY A 40 -21.32 -7.14 8.25
CA GLY A 40 -21.11 -8.58 8.10
C GLY A 40 -19.92 -8.95 7.21
N ARG A 41 -19.22 -10.04 7.56
CA ARG A 41 -17.90 -10.41 7.00
C ARG A 41 -17.81 -10.63 5.48
N ASN A 42 -18.94 -10.86 4.81
CA ASN A 42 -19.00 -11.16 3.38
C ASN A 42 -19.54 -9.99 2.56
N ALA A 43 -19.83 -8.84 3.18
CA ALA A 43 -20.17 -7.64 2.45
C ALA A 43 -18.94 -7.14 1.67
N LEU A 44 -19.21 -6.59 0.48
CA LEU A 44 -18.20 -5.94 -0.35
C LEU A 44 -18.10 -4.48 0.05
N HIS A 45 -16.86 -4.00 0.16
CA HIS A 45 -16.54 -2.62 0.53
C HIS A 45 -15.49 -2.05 -0.42
N ASP A 46 -15.50 -0.73 -0.57
CA ASP A 46 -14.48 -0.02 -1.31
C ASP A 46 -13.32 0.32 -0.38
N PHE A 47 -12.17 -0.28 -0.66
CA PHE A 47 -10.87 0.11 -0.11
C PHE A 47 -10.13 1.00 -1.11
N ILE A 48 -9.08 1.67 -0.67
CA ILE A 48 -8.23 2.52 -1.51
C ILE A 48 -6.96 1.75 -1.88
N CYS A 49 -6.48 1.93 -3.11
CA CYS A 49 -5.19 1.40 -3.54
C CYS A 49 -4.05 1.90 -2.65
N GLU A 50 -3.20 0.99 -2.17
CA GLU A 50 -2.08 1.28 -1.25
C GLU A 50 -0.74 1.43 -1.97
N CYS A 51 -0.74 1.72 -3.29
CA CYS A 51 0.50 1.93 -4.02
C CYS A 51 1.21 3.20 -3.54
N SER A 52 2.50 3.27 -3.85
CA SER A 52 3.36 4.40 -3.50
C SER A 52 3.08 5.70 -4.27
N THR A 53 2.18 5.68 -5.25
CA THR A 53 1.84 6.85 -6.07
C THR A 53 1.11 7.89 -5.24
N PRO A 54 1.64 9.12 -5.12
CA PRO A 54 0.93 10.19 -4.43
C PRO A 54 -0.39 10.47 -5.14
N ASP A 55 -1.44 10.77 -4.37
CA ASP A 55 -2.79 11.06 -4.86
C ASP A 55 -3.50 9.88 -5.58
N CYS A 56 -3.08 8.63 -5.34
CA CYS A 56 -3.84 7.48 -5.79
C CYS A 56 -5.12 7.30 -4.95
N PHE A 57 -6.28 7.49 -5.57
CA PHE A 57 -7.59 7.27 -4.93
C PHE A 57 -8.42 6.20 -5.66
N GLU A 58 -7.75 5.32 -6.41
CA GLU A 58 -8.40 4.19 -7.07
C GLU A 58 -9.03 3.29 -6.02
N ARG A 59 -10.27 2.84 -6.29
CA ARG A 59 -11.04 2.03 -5.36
C ARG A 59 -10.94 0.56 -5.72
N ILE A 60 -10.76 -0.26 -4.71
CA ILE A 60 -10.68 -1.71 -4.83
C ILE A 60 -11.83 -2.30 -4.05
N THR A 61 -12.75 -2.96 -4.75
CA THR A 61 -13.90 -3.61 -4.12
C THR A 61 -13.54 -5.05 -3.71
N LEU A 62 -13.50 -5.30 -2.42
CA LEU A 62 -13.25 -6.60 -1.82
C LEU A 62 -14.00 -6.75 -0.49
N THR A 63 -14.08 -7.97 0.01
CA THR A 63 -14.62 -8.22 1.35
C THR A 63 -13.61 -7.82 2.41
N ARG A 64 -14.10 -7.54 3.63
CA ARG A 64 -13.21 -7.34 4.77
C ARG A 64 -12.31 -8.56 5.00
N VAL A 65 -12.82 -9.78 4.83
CA VAL A 65 -12.01 -11.00 5.02
C VAL A 65 -10.84 -11.04 4.05
N GLU A 66 -11.05 -10.67 2.79
CA GLU A 66 -9.96 -10.59 1.80
C GLU A 66 -8.94 -9.52 2.18
N TYR A 67 -9.38 -8.35 2.66
CA TYR A 67 -8.48 -7.32 3.16
C TYR A 67 -7.66 -7.79 4.38
N GLU A 68 -8.29 -8.47 5.34
CA GLU A 68 -7.57 -9.03 6.50
C GLU A 68 -6.55 -10.10 6.10
N LEU A 69 -6.78 -10.84 5.01
CA LEU A 69 -5.79 -11.79 4.47
C LEU A 69 -4.56 -11.06 3.91
N VAL A 70 -4.74 -9.90 3.27
CA VAL A 70 -3.63 -9.03 2.86
C VAL A 70 -2.84 -8.61 4.10
N ARG A 71 -3.55 -8.09 5.11
CA ARG A 71 -2.98 -7.52 6.34
C ARG A 71 -2.46 -8.54 7.35
N ASN A 72 -2.45 -9.83 7.02
CA ASN A 72 -1.83 -10.87 7.84
C ASN A 72 -0.30 -10.79 7.81
N ASP A 73 0.27 -10.01 6.89
CA ASP A 73 1.69 -9.65 6.85
C ASP A 73 1.82 -8.13 6.72
N GLY A 74 2.59 -7.50 7.62
CA GLY A 74 2.81 -6.05 7.62
C GLY A 74 3.64 -5.54 6.44
N THR A 75 4.27 -6.44 5.68
CA THR A 75 4.99 -6.13 4.44
C THR A 75 4.11 -6.17 3.19
N HIS A 76 2.86 -6.64 3.30
CA HIS A 76 1.93 -6.72 2.19
C HIS A 76 1.11 -5.44 2.00
N PHE A 77 0.81 -5.15 0.73
CA PHE A 77 0.01 -3.99 0.30
C PHE A 77 -1.04 -4.38 -0.75
N LEU A 78 -2.23 -3.80 -0.64
CA LEU A 78 -3.37 -4.01 -1.56
C LEU A 78 -3.36 -2.98 -2.70
N LEU A 79 -3.18 -3.44 -3.94
CA LEU A 79 -3.03 -2.55 -5.10
C LEU A 79 -4.09 -2.83 -6.18
N ALA A 80 -4.43 -1.78 -6.93
CA ALA A 80 -5.14 -1.91 -8.19
C ALA A 80 -4.20 -2.52 -9.25
N HIS A 81 -4.75 -3.21 -10.24
CA HIS A 81 -3.94 -3.82 -11.30
C HIS A 81 -3.13 -2.78 -12.08
N GLY A 82 -1.84 -3.05 -12.29
CA GLY A 82 -0.94 -2.17 -13.04
C GLY A 82 -0.40 -1.01 -12.23
N HIS A 83 -0.66 -0.97 -10.92
CA HIS A 83 -0.11 0.04 -10.00
C HIS A 83 1.10 -0.47 -9.22
N GLU A 84 1.49 -1.73 -9.42
CA GLU A 84 2.71 -2.29 -8.86
C GLU A 84 3.98 -1.69 -9.49
N ASP A 85 4.99 -1.45 -8.66
CA ASP A 85 6.33 -1.08 -9.12
C ASP A 85 7.21 -2.34 -9.14
N ILE A 86 7.23 -3.02 -10.29
CA ILE A 86 7.95 -4.30 -10.48
C ILE A 86 9.46 -4.22 -10.24
N GLU A 87 10.05 -3.03 -10.17
CA GLU A 87 11.48 -2.87 -9.86
C GLU A 87 11.78 -3.03 -8.37
N ILE A 88 10.79 -2.79 -7.50
CA ILE A 88 10.96 -2.74 -6.04
C ILE A 88 9.90 -3.56 -5.25
N GLU A 89 8.91 -4.12 -5.94
CA GLU A 89 7.83 -4.91 -5.34
C GLU A 89 7.78 -6.33 -5.90
N GLN A 90 7.40 -7.28 -5.05
CA GLN A 90 7.14 -8.65 -5.46
C GLN A 90 5.64 -8.95 -5.40
N THR A 91 5.03 -9.33 -6.52
CA THR A 91 3.65 -9.82 -6.53
C THR A 91 3.54 -11.15 -5.77
N VAL A 92 2.74 -11.18 -4.71
CA VAL A 92 2.48 -12.39 -3.91
C VAL A 92 1.09 -12.96 -4.13
N THR A 93 0.13 -12.16 -4.59
CA THR A 93 -1.20 -12.64 -4.98
C THR A 93 -1.72 -11.85 -6.17
N LEU A 94 -2.24 -12.57 -7.16
CA LEU A 94 -2.98 -12.00 -8.27
C LEU A 94 -4.43 -12.46 -8.18
N SER A 95 -5.33 -11.54 -7.86
CA SER A 95 -6.77 -11.77 -7.83
C SER A 95 -7.44 -11.23 -9.10
N LYS A 96 -8.72 -11.51 -9.28
CA LYS A 96 -9.50 -10.95 -10.40
C LYS A 96 -9.59 -9.43 -10.31
N ASN A 97 -9.73 -8.88 -9.10
CA ASN A 97 -10.05 -7.47 -8.88
C ASN A 97 -8.87 -6.63 -8.34
N TYR A 98 -7.80 -7.27 -7.88
CA TYR A 98 -6.67 -6.60 -7.23
C TYR A 98 -5.40 -7.44 -7.30
N ILE A 99 -4.28 -6.82 -6.96
CA ILE A 99 -2.99 -7.45 -6.76
C ILE A 99 -2.53 -7.20 -5.31
N VAL A 100 -1.80 -8.15 -4.75
CA VAL A 100 -1.08 -7.98 -3.49
C VAL A 100 0.39 -8.05 -3.77
N VAL A 101 1.12 -7.04 -3.31
CA VAL A 101 2.58 -6.97 -3.41
C VAL A 101 3.19 -7.05 -2.02
N ALA A 102 4.43 -7.53 -1.96
CA ALA A 102 5.26 -7.53 -0.77
C ALA A 102 6.46 -6.60 -0.97
N LYS A 103 6.81 -5.88 0.10
CA LYS A 103 8.06 -5.14 0.21
C LYS A 103 9.10 -5.98 0.94
N ASP A 104 10.34 -5.94 0.47
CA ASP A 104 11.48 -6.57 1.11
C ASP A 104 12.57 -5.54 1.47
N GLY A 105 13.67 -6.02 2.03
CA GLY A 105 14.83 -5.19 2.34
C GLY A 105 14.52 -3.98 3.23
N PRO A 106 15.15 -2.82 2.99
CA PRO A 106 14.89 -1.58 3.73
C PRO A 106 13.43 -1.13 3.70
N ALA A 107 12.78 -1.21 2.53
CA ALA A 107 11.38 -0.83 2.36
C ALA A 107 10.43 -1.69 3.21
N GLY A 108 10.69 -3.00 3.29
CA GLY A 108 9.95 -3.92 4.17
C GLY A 108 10.11 -3.58 5.66
N ILE A 109 11.30 -3.15 6.09
CA ILE A 109 11.55 -2.73 7.47
C ILE A 109 10.76 -1.46 7.80
N ILE A 110 10.76 -0.47 6.90
CA ILE A 110 9.97 0.75 7.07
C ILE A 110 8.48 0.42 7.12
N ALA A 111 8.00 -0.43 6.20
CA ALA A 111 6.61 -0.87 6.16
C ALA A 111 6.16 -1.54 7.47
N LEU A 112 7.04 -2.30 8.14
CA LEU A 112 6.75 -2.90 9.44
C LEU A 112 6.75 -1.88 10.57
N ASN A 113 7.67 -0.91 10.56
CA ASN A 113 7.75 0.13 11.59
C ASN A 113 6.55 1.11 11.54
N GLU A 114 6.07 1.39 10.33
CA GLU A 114 4.91 2.26 10.08
C GLU A 114 3.57 1.48 10.10
N ASP A 115 3.58 0.19 10.46
CA ASP A 115 2.36 -0.60 10.54
C ASP A 115 1.49 -0.14 11.73
N PRO A 116 0.25 0.32 11.49
CA PRO A 116 -0.66 0.74 12.57
C PRO A 116 -1.11 -0.42 13.50
N ARG A 117 -0.77 -1.67 13.19
CA ARG A 117 -1.08 -2.87 13.99
C ARG A 117 0.11 -3.39 14.82
N ALA A 118 1.28 -2.75 14.75
CA ALA A 118 2.48 -3.13 15.49
C ALA A 118 2.33 -3.03 17.02
#